data_AF-A0A101CIZ6-F1
#
_entry.id   AF-A0A101CIZ6-F1
#
_cell.length_a   1.000
_cell.length_b   1.000
_cell.length_c   1.000
_cell.angle_alpha   90.00
_cell.angle_beta   90.00
_cell.angle_gamma   90.00
#
_symmetry.space_group_name_H-M   'P 1'
#
loop_
_entity.id
_entity.type
_entity.pdbx_description
1 polymer ?
#
loop_
_entity_poly.entity_id
_entity_poly.type
_entity_poly.pdbx_seq_one_letter_code
_entity_poly.pdbx_strand_id
1 'polypeptide(L)'
;MISSQEKYEFKSIKEANVNPEKVLRLNLIDETENIENIDWKKFKNLEYLSLKNLHLKGIPNGIGLLPKLKILDVSGNDFKFIPSNFTQLTMLEELFLNDEKNIDFSQNIDVISKIKSLKILHIENDGLKKLPPNFWKLNYLESVYLNNNQLKEFNFPKNKINNLKNIYLDNNLFVPSDMNRLNSQYGTLLRF
;
A
#
# COMPACT_ATOMS: atom_id res chain seq x y z
N MET A 1 -22.77 9.52 19.03
CA MET A 1 -23.33 8.73 17.92
C MET A 1 -22.18 8.01 17.27
N ILE A 2 -22.15 6.68 17.36
CA ILE A 2 -21.15 5.84 16.67
C ILE A 2 -21.31 6.07 15.18
N SER A 3 -20.23 6.37 14.46
CA SER A 3 -20.31 6.62 13.02
C SER A 3 -20.80 5.35 12.31
N SER A 4 -21.50 5.49 11.19
CA SER A 4 -22.03 4.34 10.42
C SER A 4 -20.94 3.33 9.99
N GLN A 5 -19.67 3.75 9.97
CA GLN A 5 -18.51 2.92 9.65
C GLN A 5 -18.04 2.01 10.79
N GLU A 6 -18.23 2.41 12.05
CA GLU A 6 -17.81 1.62 13.22
C GLU A 6 -18.72 0.42 13.50
N LYS A 7 -19.94 0.40 12.94
CA LYS A 7 -20.93 -0.66 13.18
C LYS A 7 -20.62 -2.00 12.49
N TYR A 8 -19.69 -2.01 11.53
CA TYR A 8 -19.35 -3.20 10.73
C TYR A 8 -17.84 -3.47 10.67
N GLU A 9 -17.11 -2.95 11.67
CA GLU A 9 -15.71 -3.27 11.89
C GLU A 9 -15.58 -4.48 12.81
N PHE A 10 -14.78 -5.45 12.36
CA PHE A 10 -14.46 -6.66 13.10
C PHE A 10 -12.96 -6.66 13.40
N LYS A 11 -12.60 -7.15 14.59
CA LYS A 11 -11.21 -7.21 15.04
C LYS A 11 -10.65 -8.63 15.17
N SER A 12 -11.46 -9.62 14.82
CA SER A 12 -11.09 -11.03 14.82
C SER A 12 -11.70 -11.73 13.61
N ILE A 13 -10.93 -12.62 13.01
CA ILE A 13 -11.38 -13.45 11.91
C ILE A 13 -12.48 -14.41 12.34
N LYS A 14 -12.43 -14.90 13.58
CA LYS A 14 -13.45 -15.78 14.15
C LYS A 14 -14.82 -15.09 14.19
N GLU A 15 -14.87 -13.85 14.65
CA GLU A 15 -16.09 -13.04 14.67
C GLU A 15 -16.57 -12.70 13.26
N ALA A 16 -15.64 -12.28 12.40
CA ALA A 16 -15.93 -11.95 11.01
C ALA A 16 -16.52 -13.14 10.24
N ASN A 17 -16.05 -14.36 10.52
CA ASN A 17 -16.54 -15.59 9.90
C ASN A 17 -17.98 -15.97 10.29
N VAL A 18 -18.54 -15.41 11.36
CA VAL A 18 -19.94 -15.66 11.74
C VAL A 18 -20.90 -15.07 10.70
N ASN A 19 -20.56 -13.92 10.13
CA ASN A 19 -21.38 -13.29 9.10
C ASN A 19 -20.52 -12.50 8.08
N PRO A 20 -19.76 -13.21 7.23
CA PRO A 20 -18.73 -12.59 6.40
C PRO A 20 -19.29 -11.60 5.37
N GLU A 21 -20.54 -11.76 4.96
CA GLU A 21 -21.20 -10.83 4.03
C GLU A 21 -21.56 -9.48 4.68
N LYS A 22 -21.59 -9.38 6.01
CA LYS A 22 -21.81 -8.11 6.73
C LYS A 22 -20.52 -7.37 7.06
N VAL A 23 -19.36 -7.98 6.85
CA VAL A 23 -18.06 -7.40 7.20
C VAL A 23 -17.70 -6.36 6.14
N LEU A 24 -17.64 -5.09 6.56
CA LEU A 24 -17.17 -3.99 5.71
C LEU A 24 -15.72 -3.61 6.03
N ARG A 25 -15.34 -3.75 7.30
CA ARG A 25 -13.98 -3.45 7.78
C ARG A 25 -13.49 -4.60 8.64
N LEU A 26 -12.26 -5.04 8.40
CA LEU A 26 -11.62 -6.10 9.17
C LEU A 26 -10.22 -5.66 9.56
N ASN A 27 -9.96 -5.55 10.85
CA ASN A 27 -8.65 -5.16 11.40
C ASN A 27 -8.09 -6.29 12.26
N LEU A 28 -7.13 -7.02 11.72
CA LEU A 28 -6.56 -8.21 12.34
C LEU A 28 -5.22 -7.91 13.06
N ILE A 29 -4.94 -6.68 13.46
CA ILE A 29 -3.64 -6.31 14.06
C ILE A 29 -3.27 -7.15 15.30
N ASP A 30 -4.26 -7.56 16.10
CA ASP A 30 -4.08 -8.39 17.28
C ASP A 30 -4.53 -9.84 17.04
N GLU A 31 -4.64 -10.28 15.78
CA GLU A 31 -5.09 -11.62 15.45
C GLU A 31 -4.06 -12.67 15.85
N THR A 32 -4.54 -13.74 16.46
CA THR A 32 -3.72 -14.87 16.93
C THR A 32 -3.94 -16.12 16.10
N GLU A 33 -5.04 -16.18 15.35
CA GLU A 33 -5.33 -17.28 14.42
C GLU A 33 -4.48 -17.18 13.14
N ASN A 34 -4.11 -18.33 12.58
CA ASN A 34 -3.37 -18.36 11.31
C ASN A 34 -4.27 -17.88 10.16
N ILE A 35 -3.87 -16.79 9.50
CA ILE A 35 -4.62 -16.17 8.42
C ILE A 35 -4.33 -16.74 7.01
N GLU A 36 -3.33 -17.63 6.87
CA GLU A 36 -2.89 -18.18 5.58
C GLU A 36 -4.01 -18.95 4.86
N ASN A 37 -4.87 -19.64 5.62
CA ASN A 37 -5.90 -20.55 5.09
C ASN A 37 -7.32 -19.95 5.11
N ILE A 38 -7.45 -18.63 5.25
CA ILE A 38 -8.75 -17.97 5.20
C ILE A 38 -9.30 -18.01 3.77
N ASP A 39 -10.56 -18.43 3.63
CA ASP A 39 -11.32 -18.26 2.39
C ASP A 39 -11.81 -16.81 2.26
N TRP A 40 -10.91 -15.93 1.81
CA TRP A 40 -11.15 -14.49 1.66
C TRP A 40 -12.35 -14.16 0.77
N LYS A 41 -12.75 -15.05 -0.16
CA LYS A 41 -13.89 -14.84 -1.07
C LYS A 41 -15.23 -14.70 -0.36
N LYS A 42 -15.34 -15.16 0.90
CA LYS A 42 -16.56 -15.02 1.70
C LYS A 42 -16.84 -13.56 2.07
N PHE A 43 -15.82 -12.72 2.20
CA PHE A 43 -15.93 -11.31 2.60
C PHE A 43 -16.25 -10.40 1.40
N LYS A 44 -17.34 -10.69 0.69
CA LYS A 44 -17.73 -10.03 -0.58
C LYS A 44 -17.93 -8.51 -0.47
N ASN A 45 -18.19 -8.01 0.74
CA ASN A 45 -18.45 -6.59 1.00
C ASN A 45 -17.29 -5.89 1.72
N LEU A 46 -16.15 -6.55 1.91
CA LEU A 46 -15.01 -5.97 2.60
C LEU A 46 -14.42 -4.81 1.80
N GLU A 47 -14.34 -3.64 2.43
CA GLU A 47 -13.79 -2.42 1.86
C GLU A 47 -12.46 -2.03 2.50
N TYR A 48 -12.24 -2.41 3.77
CA TYR A 48 -11.01 -2.15 4.52
C TYR A 48 -10.49 -3.45 5.13
N LEU A 49 -9.22 -3.76 4.87
CA LEU A 49 -8.52 -4.88 5.49
C LEU A 49 -7.19 -4.39 6.06
N SER A 50 -6.96 -4.66 7.35
CA SER A 50 -5.66 -4.47 8.00
C SER A 50 -5.14 -5.81 8.51
N LEU A 51 -3.94 -6.16 8.06
CA LEU A 51 -3.11 -7.30 8.46
C LEU A 51 -1.79 -6.81 9.07
N LYS A 52 -1.81 -5.61 9.64
CA LYS A 52 -0.65 -4.93 10.18
C LYS A 52 0.00 -5.73 11.30
N ASN A 53 1.34 -5.76 11.34
CA ASN A 53 2.14 -6.35 12.42
C ASN A 53 1.84 -7.83 12.73
N LEU A 54 1.50 -8.62 11.72
CA LEU A 54 1.20 -10.06 11.86
C LEU A 54 2.39 -10.96 11.56
N HIS A 55 3.59 -10.40 11.37
CA HIS A 55 4.81 -11.14 11.03
C HIS A 55 4.65 -12.06 9.81
N LEU A 56 3.83 -11.64 8.85
CA LEU A 56 3.53 -12.42 7.66
C LEU A 56 4.78 -12.56 6.80
N LYS A 57 5.16 -13.81 6.50
CA LYS A 57 6.22 -14.12 5.52
C LYS A 57 5.71 -14.08 4.08
N GLY A 58 4.39 -14.12 3.90
CA GLY A 58 3.71 -14.03 2.63
C GLY A 58 2.28 -13.55 2.83
N ILE A 59 1.78 -12.81 1.85
CA ILE A 59 0.40 -12.31 1.88
C ILE A 59 -0.52 -13.38 1.26
N PRO A 60 -1.67 -13.71 1.88
CA PRO A 60 -2.62 -14.67 1.33
C PRO A 60 -3.09 -14.28 -0.08
N ASN A 61 -2.94 -15.19 -1.05
CA ASN A 61 -3.39 -14.97 -2.44
C ASN A 61 -4.89 -14.64 -2.53
N GLY A 62 -5.72 -15.12 -1.61
CA GLY A 62 -7.17 -14.88 -1.63
C GLY A 62 -7.56 -13.39 -1.58
N ILE A 63 -6.70 -12.52 -1.03
CA ILE A 63 -6.97 -11.08 -0.87
C ILE A 63 -7.17 -10.41 -2.22
N GLY A 64 -6.43 -10.81 -3.26
CA GLY A 64 -6.57 -10.25 -4.61
C GLY A 64 -7.95 -10.47 -5.25
N LEU A 65 -8.82 -11.29 -4.63
CA LEU A 65 -10.15 -11.62 -5.12
C LEU A 65 -11.27 -10.85 -4.42
N LEU A 66 -10.92 -9.90 -3.54
CA LEU A 66 -11.89 -9.08 -2.81
C LEU A 66 -12.43 -7.97 -3.72
N PRO A 67 -13.71 -8.05 -4.15
CA PRO A 67 -14.21 -7.21 -5.25
C PRO A 67 -14.43 -5.75 -4.87
N LYS A 68 -14.53 -5.45 -3.57
CA LYS A 68 -14.83 -4.11 -3.04
C LYS A 68 -13.73 -3.53 -2.17
N LEU A 69 -12.57 -4.19 -2.08
CA LEU A 69 -11.48 -3.72 -1.22
C LEU A 69 -10.94 -2.39 -1.74
N LYS A 70 -10.96 -1.37 -0.88
CA LYS A 70 -10.50 -0.01 -1.15
C LYS A 70 -9.21 0.32 -0.44
N ILE A 71 -9.06 -0.16 0.79
CA ILE A 71 -7.90 0.10 1.63
C ILE A 71 -7.33 -1.22 2.11
N LEU A 72 -6.05 -1.43 1.86
CA LEU A 72 -5.32 -2.60 2.34
C LEU A 72 -4.09 -2.15 3.12
N ASP A 73 -4.06 -2.50 4.39
CA ASP A 73 -2.89 -2.32 5.24
C ASP A 73 -2.22 -3.67 5.50
N VAL A 74 -1.00 -3.84 4.98
CA VAL A 74 -0.16 -4.99 5.27
C VAL A 74 1.16 -4.54 5.90
N SER A 75 1.21 -3.36 6.52
CA SER A 75 2.45 -2.79 7.07
C SER A 75 3.01 -3.58 8.26
N GLY A 76 4.32 -3.47 8.46
CA GLY A 76 5.02 -4.06 9.60
C GLY A 76 5.06 -5.60 9.61
N ASN A 77 5.03 -6.21 8.44
CA ASN A 77 5.24 -7.64 8.25
C ASN A 77 6.66 -7.95 7.73
N ASP A 78 6.86 -9.18 7.27
CA ASP A 78 8.16 -9.74 6.88
C ASP A 78 8.13 -10.34 5.46
N PHE A 79 7.18 -9.93 4.61
CA PHE A 79 7.01 -10.53 3.30
C PHE A 79 7.97 -9.92 2.28
N LYS A 80 8.36 -10.72 1.29
CA LYS A 80 9.21 -10.25 0.19
C LYS A 80 8.42 -9.77 -1.03
N PHE A 81 7.29 -10.41 -1.31
CA PHE A 81 6.51 -10.20 -2.53
C PHE A 81 5.02 -10.09 -2.23
N ILE A 82 4.35 -9.20 -2.96
CA ILE A 82 2.89 -9.16 -3.04
C ILE A 82 2.38 -10.16 -4.09
N PRO A 83 1.21 -10.79 -3.89
CA PRO A 83 0.61 -11.70 -4.86
C PRO A 83 0.36 -11.04 -6.21
N SER A 84 0.67 -11.74 -7.31
CA SER A 84 0.47 -11.23 -8.67
C SER A 84 -1.01 -10.94 -9.01
N ASN A 85 -1.94 -11.58 -8.30
CA ASN A 85 -3.37 -11.35 -8.46
C ASN A 85 -3.88 -10.09 -7.74
N PHE A 86 -3.03 -9.31 -7.06
CA PHE A 86 -3.40 -7.95 -6.61
C PHE A 86 -3.79 -7.05 -7.78
N THR A 87 -3.34 -7.39 -9.00
CA THR A 87 -3.81 -6.77 -10.25
C THR A 87 -5.31 -6.89 -10.50
N GLN A 88 -6.01 -7.78 -9.78
CA GLN A 88 -7.46 -7.97 -9.85
C GLN A 88 -8.24 -7.10 -8.84
N LEU A 89 -7.54 -6.39 -7.94
CA LEU A 89 -8.16 -5.44 -7.01
C LEU A 89 -8.57 -4.16 -7.74
N THR A 90 -9.74 -4.18 -8.36
CA THR A 90 -10.22 -3.08 -9.21
C THR A 90 -10.69 -1.84 -8.46
N MET A 91 -10.85 -1.93 -7.13
CA MET A 91 -11.31 -0.84 -6.27
C MET A 91 -10.27 -0.39 -5.24
N LEU A 92 -9.06 -0.97 -5.24
CA LEU A 92 -8.04 -0.62 -4.25
C LEU A 92 -7.50 0.77 -4.53
N GLU A 93 -7.73 1.70 -3.62
CA GLU A 93 -7.38 3.12 -3.71
C GLU A 93 -6.15 3.46 -2.86
N GLU A 94 -5.93 2.75 -1.75
CA GLU A 94 -4.85 3.00 -0.80
C GLU A 94 -4.21 1.70 -0.32
N LEU A 95 -2.88 1.66 -0.34
CA LEU A 95 -2.09 0.48 0.02
C LEU A 95 -0.95 0.88 0.96
N PHE A 96 -0.90 0.21 2.11
CA PHE A 96 0.19 0.35 3.08
C PHE A 96 1.16 -0.82 3.00
N LEU A 97 2.40 -0.50 2.64
CA LEU A 97 3.57 -1.39 2.58
C LEU A 97 4.74 -0.84 3.42
N ASN A 98 4.47 0.09 4.33
CA ASN A 98 5.49 0.67 5.21
C ASN A 98 5.96 -0.34 6.27
N ASP A 99 7.12 -0.08 6.84
CA ASP A 99 7.76 -0.92 7.86
C ASP A 99 8.10 -2.35 7.36
N GLU A 100 8.27 -2.55 6.06
CA GLU A 100 8.58 -3.83 5.42
C GLU A 100 10.07 -3.99 5.13
N LYS A 101 10.83 -4.59 6.05
CA LYS A 101 12.30 -4.67 5.93
C LYS A 101 12.81 -5.60 4.82
N ASN A 102 11.99 -6.56 4.38
CA ASN A 102 12.39 -7.62 3.45
C ASN A 102 11.81 -7.46 2.03
N ILE A 103 10.99 -6.44 1.80
CA ILE A 103 10.25 -6.29 0.55
C ILE A 103 11.17 -5.98 -0.64
N ASP A 104 10.92 -6.65 -1.76
CA ASP A 104 11.60 -6.36 -3.03
C ASP A 104 10.77 -5.38 -3.86
N PHE A 105 10.97 -4.08 -3.65
CA PHE A 105 10.25 -3.05 -4.40
C PHE A 105 10.45 -3.13 -5.91
N SER A 106 11.59 -3.63 -6.40
CA SER A 106 11.79 -3.74 -7.85
C SER A 106 10.78 -4.70 -8.48
N GLN A 107 10.54 -5.84 -7.84
CA GLN A 107 9.54 -6.82 -8.30
C GLN A 107 8.10 -6.36 -8.01
N ASN A 108 7.85 -5.82 -6.81
CA ASN A 108 6.49 -5.47 -6.40
C ASN A 108 5.91 -4.30 -7.20
N ILE A 109 6.73 -3.33 -7.63
CA ILE A 109 6.27 -2.21 -8.47
C ILE A 109 5.66 -2.67 -9.80
N ASP A 110 6.12 -3.79 -10.38
CA ASP A 110 5.54 -4.32 -11.62
C ASP A 110 4.12 -4.89 -11.42
N VAL A 111 3.77 -5.27 -10.20
CA VAL A 111 2.41 -5.67 -9.81
C VAL A 111 1.58 -4.43 -9.48
N ILE A 112 2.10 -3.56 -8.60
CA ILE A 112 1.40 -2.35 -8.13
C ILE A 112 1.04 -1.41 -9.29
N SER A 113 1.94 -1.25 -10.27
CA SER A 113 1.71 -0.40 -11.46
C SER A 113 0.53 -0.83 -12.34
N LYS A 114 0.03 -2.06 -12.18
CA LYS A 114 -1.15 -2.58 -12.89
C LYS A 114 -2.46 -2.34 -12.14
N ILE A 115 -2.41 -1.92 -10.88
CA ILE A 115 -3.58 -1.61 -10.06
C ILE A 115 -4.05 -0.20 -10.41
N LYS A 116 -4.92 -0.08 -11.41
CA LYS A 116 -5.33 1.22 -11.99
C LYS A 116 -6.11 2.12 -11.02
N SER A 117 -6.74 1.52 -10.03
CA SER A 117 -7.48 2.24 -8.99
C SER A 117 -6.58 2.85 -7.93
N LEU A 118 -5.32 2.40 -7.80
CA LEU A 118 -4.47 2.79 -6.68
C LEU A 118 -4.04 4.25 -6.81
N LYS A 119 -4.33 5.04 -5.77
CA LYS A 119 -4.07 6.49 -5.71
C LYS A 119 -3.03 6.85 -4.66
N ILE A 120 -2.99 6.12 -3.56
CA ILE A 120 -2.12 6.40 -2.43
C ILE A 120 -1.29 5.17 -2.11
N LEU A 121 0.02 5.36 -2.00
CA LEU A 121 0.96 4.31 -1.63
C LEU A 121 1.83 4.76 -0.46
N HIS A 122 1.85 3.94 0.59
CA HIS A 122 2.67 4.12 1.77
C HIS A 122 3.82 3.12 1.75
N ILE A 123 5.05 3.64 1.72
CA ILE A 123 6.34 2.91 1.66
C ILE A 123 7.38 3.62 2.54
N GLU A 124 6.92 4.13 3.68
CA GLU A 124 7.72 4.75 4.71
C GLU A 124 8.53 3.69 5.50
N ASN A 125 9.71 4.08 5.98
CA ASN A 125 10.53 3.24 6.87
C ASN A 125 10.95 1.86 6.34
N ASP A 126 11.11 1.72 5.02
CA ASP A 126 11.52 0.46 4.38
C ASP A 126 13.04 0.39 4.09
N GLY A 127 13.81 1.37 4.59
CA GLY A 127 15.26 1.41 4.40
C GLY A 127 15.72 1.64 2.96
N LEU A 128 14.86 2.20 2.10
CA LEU A 128 15.16 2.46 0.70
C LEU A 128 16.33 3.44 0.55
N LYS A 129 17.42 3.00 -0.09
CA LYS A 129 18.57 3.85 -0.43
C LYS A 129 18.42 4.58 -1.77
N LYS A 130 17.60 3.99 -2.65
CA LYS A 130 17.24 4.49 -3.97
C LYS A 130 15.88 3.95 -4.35
N LEU A 131 15.16 4.67 -5.20
CA LEU A 131 13.98 4.11 -5.86
C LEU A 131 14.40 3.13 -6.96
N PRO A 132 13.65 2.05 -7.20
CA PRO A 132 13.96 1.12 -8.29
C PRO A 132 13.70 1.79 -9.65
N PRO A 133 14.40 1.38 -10.73
CA PRO A 133 14.27 2.02 -12.04
C PRO A 133 12.84 2.02 -12.63
N ASN A 134 12.03 1.04 -12.25
CA ASN A 134 10.64 0.91 -12.68
C ASN A 134 9.63 1.67 -11.80
N PHE A 135 10.06 2.40 -10.75
CA PHE A 135 9.17 3.16 -9.86
C PHE A 135 8.20 4.07 -10.64
N TRP A 136 8.69 4.68 -11.72
CA TRP A 136 7.92 5.57 -12.59
C TRP A 136 6.84 4.87 -13.44
N LYS A 137 6.70 3.54 -13.36
CA LYS A 137 5.56 2.82 -13.94
C LYS A 137 4.26 3.03 -13.15
N LEU A 138 4.33 3.56 -11.93
CA LEU A 138 3.19 3.88 -11.04
C LEU A 138 2.36 5.06 -11.57
N ASN A 139 1.84 4.94 -12.79
CA ASN A 139 1.23 6.03 -13.53
C ASN A 139 -0.15 6.45 -13.02
N TYR A 140 -0.75 5.72 -12.08
CA TYR A 140 -2.08 6.03 -11.53
C TYR A 140 -2.04 6.70 -10.16
N LEU A 141 -0.88 6.66 -9.48
CA LEU A 141 -0.71 7.23 -8.16
C LEU A 141 -0.81 8.74 -8.18
N GLU A 142 -1.41 9.28 -7.12
CA GLU A 142 -1.55 10.71 -6.85
C GLU A 142 -0.68 11.16 -5.69
N SER A 143 -0.46 10.28 -4.70
CA SER A 143 0.41 10.54 -3.56
C SER A 143 1.25 9.31 -3.25
N VAL A 144 2.52 9.52 -2.92
CA VAL A 144 3.40 8.48 -2.36
C VAL A 144 4.11 9.01 -1.13
N TYR A 145 4.11 8.21 -0.08
CA TYR A 145 4.81 8.50 1.16
C TYR A 145 6.09 7.67 1.22
N LEU A 146 7.23 8.37 1.19
CA LEU A 146 8.59 7.80 1.22
C LEU A 146 9.35 8.21 2.48
N ASN A 147 8.64 8.72 3.50
CA ASN A 147 9.25 9.25 4.70
C ASN A 147 10.10 8.19 5.42
N ASN A 148 11.10 8.63 6.19
CA ASN A 148 11.94 7.76 7.01
C ASN A 148 12.70 6.68 6.21
N ASN A 149 13.09 6.98 4.98
CA ASN A 149 13.96 6.14 4.16
C ASN A 149 15.39 6.70 4.13
N GLN A 150 16.27 6.13 3.30
CA GLN A 150 17.67 6.53 3.16
C GLN A 150 17.96 7.05 1.74
N LEU A 151 16.95 7.59 1.06
CA LEU A 151 17.09 8.04 -0.33
C LEU A 151 18.11 9.17 -0.40
N LYS A 152 19.17 9.01 -1.19
CA LYS A 152 20.19 10.06 -1.42
C LYS A 152 19.95 10.85 -2.70
N GLU A 153 19.34 10.20 -3.67
CA GLU A 153 19.04 10.76 -4.98
C GLU A 153 17.64 10.34 -5.39
N PHE A 154 17.06 11.18 -6.24
CA PHE A 154 15.74 10.93 -6.82
C PHE A 154 15.92 10.94 -8.33
N ASN A 155 16.06 9.75 -8.91
CA ASN A 155 16.27 9.57 -10.34
C ASN A 155 14.97 9.81 -11.10
N PHE A 156 14.55 11.07 -11.21
CA PHE A 156 13.33 11.48 -11.89
C PHE A 156 13.30 10.98 -13.35
N PRO A 157 12.11 10.69 -13.90
CA PRO A 157 11.99 10.28 -15.30
C PRO A 157 12.33 11.45 -16.23
N LYS A 158 12.67 11.18 -17.49
CA LYS A 158 12.97 12.24 -18.47
C LYS A 158 11.77 13.16 -18.77
N ASN A 159 10.55 12.64 -18.59
CA ASN A 159 9.30 13.32 -18.90
C ASN A 159 8.55 13.70 -17.62
N LYS A 160 7.49 14.51 -17.75
CA LYS A 160 6.59 14.83 -16.63
C LYS A 160 5.97 13.58 -16.02
N ILE A 161 5.67 13.66 -14.72
CA ILE A 161 4.97 12.61 -14.00
C ILE A 161 3.48 12.97 -14.07
N ASN A 162 2.70 12.19 -14.83
CA ASN A 162 1.39 12.66 -15.29
C ASN A 162 0.31 12.74 -14.20
N ASN A 163 0.40 11.94 -13.13
CA ASN A 163 -0.65 11.88 -12.10
C ASN A 163 -0.15 12.11 -10.67
N LEU A 164 1.16 11.96 -10.40
CA LEU A 164 1.70 12.07 -9.06
C LEU A 164 1.74 13.54 -8.63
N LYS A 165 0.87 13.89 -7.67
CA LYS A 165 0.74 15.25 -7.15
C LYS A 165 1.66 15.50 -5.98
N ASN A 166 1.85 14.50 -5.12
CA ASN A 166 2.60 14.65 -3.88
C ASN A 166 3.61 13.51 -3.68
N ILE A 167 4.83 13.88 -3.29
CA ILE A 167 5.87 12.94 -2.84
C ILE A 167 6.36 13.44 -1.49
N TYR A 168 6.11 12.67 -0.44
CA TYR A 168 6.55 12.98 0.92
C TYR A 168 7.89 12.31 1.19
N LEU A 169 8.90 13.11 1.56
CA LEU A 169 10.31 12.74 1.64
C LEU A 169 10.93 13.08 3.00
N ASP A 170 10.11 13.40 4.01
CA ASP A 170 10.57 13.68 5.37
C ASP A 170 11.55 12.61 5.85
N ASN A 171 12.61 13.02 6.55
CA ASN A 171 13.62 12.11 7.11
C ASN A 171 14.27 11.18 6.06
N ASN A 172 14.63 11.72 4.89
CA ASN A 172 15.53 11.08 3.91
C ASN A 172 16.90 11.81 3.86
N LEU A 173 17.81 11.31 3.01
CA LEU A 173 19.11 11.93 2.74
C LEU A 173 19.11 12.80 1.48
N PHE A 174 17.97 12.89 0.78
CA PHE A 174 17.84 13.59 -0.48
C PHE A 174 17.62 15.07 -0.20
N VAL A 175 18.52 15.90 -0.72
CA VAL A 175 18.44 17.36 -0.62
C VAL A 175 18.31 17.92 -2.03
N PRO A 176 17.16 18.48 -2.43
CA PRO A 176 16.99 19.03 -3.77
C PRO A 176 17.83 20.30 -3.91
N SER A 177 18.60 20.41 -5.00
CA SER A 177 19.37 21.63 -5.30
C SER A 177 18.49 22.84 -5.59
N ASP A 178 17.32 22.62 -6.18
CA ASP A 178 16.28 23.63 -6.41
C ASP A 178 14.91 22.96 -6.41
N MET A 179 14.18 23.10 -5.30
CA MET A 179 12.88 22.46 -5.10
C MET A 179 11.81 23.03 -6.05
N ASN A 180 11.82 24.33 -6.29
CA ASN A 180 10.81 24.99 -7.13
C ASN A 180 10.96 24.56 -8.60
N ARG A 181 12.20 24.48 -9.09
CA ARG A 181 12.49 23.98 -10.43
C ARG A 181 12.04 22.53 -10.60
N LEU A 182 12.36 21.66 -9.65
CA LEU A 182 11.93 20.25 -9.69
C LEU A 182 10.41 20.14 -9.70
N ASN A 183 9.73 20.87 -8.80
CA ASN A 183 8.28 20.82 -8.71
C ASN A 183 7.62 21.28 -10.02
N SER A 184 8.11 22.37 -10.61
CA SER A 184 7.62 22.91 -11.88
C SER A 184 7.90 21.98 -13.07
N GLN A 185 9.12 21.43 -13.13
CA GLN A 185 9.56 20.55 -14.23
C GLN A 185 8.70 19.28 -14.29
N TYR A 186 8.42 18.66 -13.15
CA TYR A 186 7.71 17.37 -13.11
C TYR A 186 6.22 17.47 -12.85
N GLY A 187 5.70 18.64 -12.44
CA GLY A 187 4.28 18.82 -12.11
C GLY A 187 3.88 18.15 -10.80
N THR A 188 4.84 17.98 -9.89
CA THR A 188 4.72 17.24 -8.62
C THR A 188 5.19 18.12 -7.48
N LEU A 189 4.59 17.99 -6.30
CA LEU A 189 5.05 18.65 -5.08
C LEU A 189 5.89 17.68 -4.25
N LEU A 190 7.19 17.97 -4.15
CA LEU A 190 8.06 17.36 -3.13
C LEU A 190 7.79 18.00 -1.77
N ARG A 191 7.59 17.18 -0.74
CA ARG A 191 7.26 17.59 0.63
C ARG A 191 8.32 17.04 1.61
N PHE A 192 8.76 17.89 2.53
CA PHE A 192 9.79 17.68 3.57
C PHE A 192 9.40 18.46 4.83
#